data_AF-A0A380KSC1-F1
#
_entry.id   AF-A0A380KSC1-F1
#
_cell.length_a   1.000
_cell.length_b   1.000
_cell.length_c   1.000
_cell.angle_alpha   90.00
_cell.angle_beta   90.00
_cell.angle_gamma   90.00
#
_symmetry.space_group_name_H-M   'P 1'
#
loop_
_entity.id
_entity.type
_entity.pdbx_description
1 polymer ?
#
loop_
_entity_poly.entity_id
_entity_poly.type
_entity_poly.pdbx_seq_one_letter_code
_entity_poly.pdbx_strand_id
1 'polypeptide(L)'
;MFKRILSIALAYVGIIVGAGLSSGQDLMQYFVGFGIWGMIGVIVLGILNAIFGRIIVTLGSYYRSNDHSEVLLKIAHPFTNRVLDIALIISCYVIGFVMIAGAGSNLNQQFGLPT
;
A
#
# COMPACT_ATOMS: atom_id res chain seq x y z
N MET A 1 -3.77 24.89 -6.85
CA MET A 1 -4.13 23.58 -7.43
C MET A 1 -2.94 22.63 -7.49
N PHE A 2 -1.87 22.95 -8.23
CA PHE A 2 -0.71 22.06 -8.42
C PHE A 2 -0.06 21.55 -7.12
N LYS A 3 0.17 22.43 -6.13
CA LYS A 3 0.70 22.05 -4.81
C LYS A 3 -0.12 20.95 -4.13
N ARG A 4 -1.46 21.02 -4.23
CA ARG A 4 -2.38 20.07 -3.60
C ARG A 4 -2.37 18.73 -4.32
N ILE A 5 -2.27 18.74 -5.65
CA ILE A 5 -2.10 17.53 -6.47
C ILE A 5 -0.80 16.83 -6.11
N LEU A 6 0.30 17.59 -6.00
CA LEU A 6 1.61 17.06 -5.63
C LEU A 6 1.60 16.47 -4.22
N SER A 7 1.01 17.15 -3.24
CA SER A 7 0.89 16.63 -1.87
C SER A 7 0.09 15.32 -1.82
N ILE A 8 -1.03 15.23 -2.54
CA ILE A 8 -1.85 14.00 -2.58
C ILE A 8 -1.07 12.87 -3.28
N ALA A 9 -0.39 13.16 -4.38
CA ALA A 9 0.42 12.19 -5.10
C ALA A 9 1.58 11.65 -4.24
N LEU A 10 2.31 12.53 -3.55
CA LEU A 10 3.41 12.15 -2.66
C LEU A 10 2.91 11.33 -1.46
N ALA A 11 1.77 11.71 -0.87
CA ALA A 11 1.15 10.94 0.21
C ALA A 11 0.73 9.54 -0.26
N TYR A 12 0.11 9.43 -1.44
CA TYR A 12 -0.29 8.15 -2.02
C TYR A 12 0.91 7.23 -2.27
N VAL A 13 1.98 7.77 -2.89
CA VAL A 13 3.22 7.02 -3.10
C VAL A 13 3.83 6.58 -1.77
N GLY A 14 3.87 7.47 -0.76
CA GLY A 14 4.41 7.15 0.56
C GLY A 14 3.64 6.06 1.31
N ILE A 15 2.33 5.95 1.10
CA ILE A 15 1.49 4.91 1.73
C ILE A 15 1.68 3.56 1.04
N ILE A 16 1.86 3.55 -0.29
CA ILE A 16 1.98 2.31 -1.08
C ILE A 16 3.37 1.72 -1.06
N VAL A 17 4.40 2.56 -0.99
CA VAL A 17 5.78 2.09 -0.96
C VAL A 17 6.09 1.54 0.43
N GLY A 18 5.92 0.23 0.58
CA GLY A 18 6.31 -0.52 1.77
C GLY A 18 7.78 -0.93 1.78
N ALA A 19 8.20 -1.64 2.83
CA ALA A 19 9.60 -2.06 2.98
C ALA A 19 10.12 -2.98 1.87
N GLY A 20 9.28 -3.88 1.33
CA GLY A 20 9.67 -4.79 0.24
C GLY A 20 9.81 -4.10 -1.12
N LEU A 21 8.93 -3.13 -1.41
CA LEU A 21 9.05 -2.25 -2.58
C LEU A 21 10.24 -1.28 -2.46
N SER A 22 10.46 -0.73 -1.26
CA SER A 22 11.56 0.21 -0.98
C SER A 22 12.94 -0.46 -1.05
N SER A 23 13.07 -1.68 -0.51
CA SER A 23 14.30 -2.48 -0.61
C SER A 23 14.50 -3.13 -1.98
N GLY A 24 13.46 -3.17 -2.83
CA GLY A 24 13.48 -3.81 -4.14
C GLY A 24 13.44 -5.34 -4.10
N GLN A 25 13.41 -5.96 -2.92
CA GLN A 25 13.36 -7.42 -2.72
C GLN A 25 12.14 -8.04 -3.41
N ASP A 26 10.96 -7.46 -3.24
CA ASP A 26 9.73 -7.93 -3.88
C ASP A 26 9.86 -7.90 -5.41
N LEU A 27 10.45 -6.82 -5.94
CA LEU A 27 10.60 -6.66 -7.38
C LEU A 27 11.58 -7.70 -7.95
N MET A 28 12.69 -7.91 -7.25
CA MET A 28 13.72 -8.87 -7.64
C MET A 28 13.19 -10.30 -7.62
N GLN A 29 12.46 -10.67 -6.56
CA GLN A 29 11.99 -12.03 -6.34
C GLN A 29 10.78 -12.38 -7.21
N TYR A 30 9.81 -11.46 -7.38
CA TYR A 30 8.58 -11.76 -8.11
C TYR A 30 8.64 -11.42 -9.60
N PHE A 31 9.54 -10.54 -10.02
CA PHE A 31 9.59 -10.09 -11.43
C PHE A 31 10.96 -10.35 -12.07
N VAL A 32 12.04 -9.79 -11.52
CA VAL A 32 13.36 -9.87 -12.18
C VAL A 32 13.86 -11.32 -12.30
N GLY A 33 13.55 -12.19 -11.33
CA GLY A 33 13.85 -13.62 -11.39
C GLY A 33 13.23 -14.37 -12.58
N PHE A 34 12.17 -13.83 -13.21
CA PHE A 34 11.49 -14.43 -14.35
C PHE A 34 11.92 -13.84 -15.72
N GLY A 35 12.92 -12.95 -15.73
CA GLY A 35 13.46 -12.36 -16.96
C GLY A 35 12.48 -11.42 -17.69
N ILE A 36 12.41 -11.53 -19.02
CA ILE A 36 11.62 -10.63 -19.87
C ILE A 36 10.12 -10.67 -19.54
N TRP A 37 9.58 -11.85 -19.19
CA TRP A 37 8.19 -12.00 -18.79
C TRP A 37 7.88 -11.28 -17.47
N GLY A 38 8.84 -11.23 -16.56
CA GLY A 38 8.75 -10.45 -15.33
C GLY A 38 8.67 -8.94 -15.58
N MET A 39 9.42 -8.42 -16.55
CA MET A 39 9.36 -6.99 -16.90
C MET A 39 7.98 -6.57 -17.42
N ILE A 40 7.30 -7.42 -18.19
CA ILE A 40 5.90 -7.18 -18.60
C ILE A 40 5.00 -7.15 -17.36
N GLY A 41 5.22 -8.07 -16.41
CA GLY A 41 4.51 -8.10 -15.13
C GLY A 41 4.64 -6.80 -14.33
N VAL A 42 5.84 -6.18 -14.30
CA VAL A 42 6.07 -4.89 -13.62
C VAL A 42 5.25 -3.78 -14.26
N ILE A 43 5.20 -3.72 -15.60
CA ILE A 43 4.42 -2.72 -16.32
C ILE A 43 2.93 -2.89 -16.01
N VAL A 44 2.43 -4.13 -16.05
CA VAL A 44 1.03 -4.44 -15.71
C VAL A 44 0.72 -4.06 -14.28
N LEU A 45 1.59 -4.38 -13.32
CA LEU A 45 1.44 -4.00 -11.91
C LEU A 45 1.36 -2.48 -11.74
N GLY A 46 2.22 -1.73 -12.45
CA GLY A 46 2.22 -0.26 -12.41
C GLY A 46 0.91 0.34 -12.93
N ILE A 47 0.38 -0.18 -14.05
CA ILE A 47 -0.91 0.26 -14.59
C ILE A 47 -2.04 -0.07 -13.60
N LEU A 48 -2.02 -1.27 -13.04
CA LEU A 48 -3.03 -1.71 -12.07
C LEU A 48 -3.02 -0.81 -10.82
N ASN A 49 -1.82 -0.48 -10.31
CA ASN A 49 -1.64 0.41 -9.17
C ASN A 49 -2.20 1.80 -9.47
N ALA A 50 -1.94 2.36 -10.66
CA ALA A 50 -2.50 3.65 -11.07
C ALA A 50 -4.04 3.65 -11.14
N ILE A 51 -4.64 2.56 -11.65
CA ILE A 51 -6.10 2.40 -11.70
C ILE A 51 -6.70 2.35 -10.30
N PHE A 52 -6.16 1.49 -9.42
CA PHE A 52 -6.62 1.38 -8.04
C PHE A 52 -6.40 2.69 -7.27
N GLY A 53 -5.29 3.38 -7.50
CA GLY A 53 -5.02 4.69 -6.91
C GLY A 53 -6.04 5.74 -7.28
N ARG A 54 -6.41 5.80 -8.56
CA ARG A 54 -7.49 6.67 -9.01
C ARG A 54 -8.80 6.36 -8.28
N ILE A 55 -9.15 5.08 -8.17
CA ILE A 55 -10.37 4.64 -7.48
C ILE A 55 -10.32 5.08 -6.00
N ILE A 56 -9.26 4.73 -5.26
CA ILE A 56 -9.10 5.03 -3.84
C ILE A 56 -9.14 6.54 -3.57
N VAL A 57 -8.40 7.34 -4.35
CA VAL A 57 -8.37 8.80 -4.17
C VAL A 57 -9.73 9.43 -4.50
N THR A 58 -10.42 8.91 -5.51
CA THR A 58 -11.77 9.39 -5.88
C THR A 58 -12.78 9.06 -4.78
N LEU A 59 -12.76 7.83 -4.27
CA LEU A 59 -13.58 7.43 -3.13
C LEU A 59 -13.26 8.26 -1.87
N GLY A 60 -11.99 8.43 -1.53
CA GLY A 60 -11.58 9.27 -0.40
C GLY A 60 -12.03 10.72 -0.53
N SER A 61 -11.98 11.29 -1.75
CA SER A 61 -12.48 12.64 -2.01
C SER A 61 -14.01 12.75 -1.99
N TYR A 62 -14.72 11.69 -2.38
CA TYR A 62 -16.19 11.65 -2.45
C TYR A 62 -16.81 11.45 -1.07
N TYR A 63 -16.26 10.54 -0.26
CA TYR A 63 -16.84 10.19 1.04
C TYR A 63 -16.45 11.14 2.18
N ARG A 64 -15.34 11.89 2.07
CA ARG A 64 -15.02 13.08 2.88
C ARG A 64 -15.20 12.92 4.41
N SER A 65 -15.17 11.71 4.96
CA SER A 65 -15.46 11.48 6.38
C SER A 65 -14.19 11.58 7.22
N ASN A 66 -14.30 12.24 8.37
CA ASN A 66 -13.24 12.35 9.37
C ASN A 66 -13.01 11.04 10.16
N ASP A 67 -13.80 9.99 9.89
CA ASP A 67 -13.80 8.76 10.67
C ASP A 67 -14.11 7.56 9.77
N HIS A 68 -13.33 6.49 9.91
CA HIS A 68 -13.45 5.25 9.12
C HIS A 68 -14.82 4.58 9.31
N SER A 69 -15.50 4.88 10.41
CA SER A 69 -16.80 4.33 10.80
C SER A 69 -17.96 4.78 9.88
N GLU A 70 -17.95 6.02 9.38
CA GLU A 70 -19.09 6.55 8.59
C GLU A 70 -19.15 6.02 7.15
N VAL A 71 -18.00 5.71 6.55
CA VAL A 71 -17.94 5.18 5.16
C VAL A 71 -18.36 3.72 5.13
N LEU A 72 -17.90 2.93 6.10
CA LEU A 72 -18.26 1.51 6.23
C LEU A 72 -19.74 1.33 6.58
N LEU A 73 -20.31 2.19 7.44
CA LEU A 73 -21.74 2.18 7.78
C LEU A 73 -22.67 2.49 6.59
N LYS A 74 -22.21 3.27 5.61
CA LYS A 74 -23.01 3.64 4.43
C LYS A 74 -22.89 2.68 3.25
N ILE A 75 -21.85 1.85 3.20
CA ILE A 75 -21.55 0.97 2.06
C ILE A 75 -21.88 -0.51 2.35
N ALA A 76 -21.83 -0.95 3.62
CA ALA A 76 -21.91 -2.37 3.97
C ALA A 76 -23.06 -2.69 4.95
N HIS A 77 -23.78 -3.79 4.68
CA HIS A 77 -24.74 -4.39 5.61
C HIS A 77 -24.06 -4.67 6.98
N PRO A 78 -24.74 -4.54 8.13
CA PRO A 78 -24.12 -4.56 9.47
C PRO A 78 -23.18 -5.75 9.76
N PHE A 79 -23.39 -6.89 9.11
CA PHE A 79 -22.50 -8.04 9.19
C PHE A 79 -21.17 -7.83 8.44
N THR A 80 -21.23 -7.38 7.18
CA THR A 80 -20.05 -7.12 6.35
C THR A 80 -19.19 -5.99 6.90
N ASN A 81 -19.82 -4.96 7.49
CA ASN A 81 -19.11 -3.88 8.18
C ASN A 81 -18.21 -4.43 9.31
N ARG A 82 -18.77 -5.26 10.19
CA ARG A 82 -18.04 -5.83 11.34
C ARG A 82 -16.87 -6.73 10.93
N VAL A 83 -17.04 -7.50 9.85
CA VAL A 83 -15.97 -8.34 9.29
C VAL A 83 -14.84 -7.48 8.72
N LEU A 84 -15.19 -6.44 7.94
CA LEU A 84 -14.21 -5.52 7.37
C LEU A 84 -13.46 -4.75 8.46
N ASP A 85 -14.15 -4.28 9.50
CA ASP A 85 -13.54 -3.55 10.61
C ASP A 85 -12.50 -4.41 11.36
N ILE A 86 -12.87 -5.65 11.72
CA ILE A 86 -11.93 -6.60 12.34
C ILE A 86 -10.76 -6.91 11.41
N ALA A 87 -11.02 -7.13 10.12
CA ALA A 87 -9.97 -7.41 9.14
C ALA A 87 -9.00 -6.23 8.97
N LEU A 88 -9.50 -4.98 9.00
CA LEU A 88 -8.68 -3.77 8.94
C LEU A 88 -7.80 -3.64 10.19
N ILE A 89 -8.36 -3.84 11.39
CA ILE A 89 -7.61 -3.79 12.65
C ILE A 89 -6.47 -4.81 12.63
N ILE A 90 -6.75 -6.06 12.25
CA ILE A 90 -5.75 -7.12 12.15
C ILE A 90 -4.70 -6.77 11.08
N SER A 91 -5.13 -6.27 9.92
CA SER A 91 -4.21 -5.90 8.84
C SER A 91 -3.28 -4.77 9.26
N CYS A 92 -3.79 -3.74 9.92
CA CYS A 92 -2.98 -2.65 10.46
C CYS A 92 -1.96 -3.15 11.48
N TYR A 93 -2.36 -4.06 12.36
CA TYR A 93 -1.45 -4.70 13.31
C TYR A 93 -0.34 -5.47 12.59
N VAL A 94 -0.68 -6.37 11.66
CA VAL A 94 0.28 -7.18 10.90
C VAL A 94 1.24 -6.33 10.08
N ILE A 95 0.72 -5.33 9.36
CA ILE A 95 1.54 -4.41 8.55
C ILE A 95 2.57 -3.69 9.43
N GLY A 96 2.22 -3.32 10.66
CA GLY A 96 3.17 -2.73 11.61
C GLY A 96 4.40 -3.62 11.85
N PHE A 97 4.21 -4.91 12.14
CA PHE A 97 5.32 -5.86 12.32
C PHE A 97 6.12 -6.07 11.03
N VAL A 98 5.44 -6.19 9.89
CA VAL A 98 6.09 -6.35 8.58
C VAL A 98 6.98 -5.14 8.25
N MET A 99 6.53 -3.93 8.57
CA MET A 99 7.31 -2.71 8.32
C MET A 99 8.55 -2.62 9.23
N ILE A 100 8.45 -3.02 10.50
CA ILE A 100 9.60 -3.07 11.43
C ILE A 100 10.62 -4.11 10.96
N ALA A 101 10.18 -5.32 10.63
CA ALA A 101 11.05 -6.37 10.11
C ALA A 101 11.72 -5.96 8.79
N GLY A 102 10.94 -5.33 7.90
CA GLY A 102 11.44 -4.78 6.65
C GLY A 102 12.48 -3.68 6.84
N ALA A 103 12.26 -2.75 7.79
CA ALA A 103 13.24 -1.73 8.15
C ALA A 103 14.55 -2.35 8.69
N GLY A 104 14.46 -3.36 9.55
CA GLY A 104 15.62 -4.11 10.03
C GLY A 104 16.41 -4.77 8.89
N SER A 105 15.72 -5.48 7.99
CA SER A 105 16.35 -6.11 6.83
C SER A 105 17.03 -5.10 5.90
N ASN A 106 16.40 -3.94 5.67
CA ASN A 106 16.97 -2.88 4.86
C ASN A 106 18.20 -2.24 5.51
N LEU A 107 18.19 -2.04 6.83
CA LEU A 107 19.35 -1.53 7.58
C LEU A 107 20.52 -2.51 7.55
N ASN A 108 20.25 -3.82 7.66
CA ASN A 108 21.27 -4.84 7.50
C ASN A 108 21.84 -4.86 6.08
N GLN A 109 20.98 -4.75 5.06
CA GLN A 109 21.41 -4.79 3.66
C GLN A 109 22.19 -3.53 3.24
N GLN A 110 21.88 -2.35 3.78
CA GLN A 110 22.57 -1.09 3.45
C GLN A 110 23.78 -0.79 4.35
N PHE A 111 23.74 -1.16 5.63
CA PHE A 111 24.75 -0.75 6.63
C PHE A 111 25.43 -1.93 7.35
N GLY A 112 25.04 -3.17 7.09
CA GLY A 112 25.64 -4.36 7.71
C GLY A 112 25.37 -4.51 9.22
N LEU A 113 24.44 -3.73 9.77
CA LEU A 113 24.07 -3.79 11.19
C LEU A 113 23.32 -5.10 11.49
N PRO A 114 23.58 -5.77 12.62
CA PRO A 114 22.86 -6.98 13.00
C PRO A 114 21.36 -6.69 13.16
N THR A 115 20.52 -7.56 12.60
CA THR A 115 19.05 -7.54 12.68
C THR A 115 18.53 -8.10 13.99
#